data_AF-A0AAW2HL35-F1
#
_entry.id   AF-A0AAW2HL35-F1
#
_cell.length_a   1.000
_cell.length_b   1.000
_cell.length_c   1.000
_cell.angle_alpha   90.00
_cell.angle_beta   90.00
_cell.angle_gamma   90.00
#
_symmetry.space_group_name_H-M   'P 1'
#
loop_
_entity.id
_entity.type
_entity.pdbx_description
1 polymer ?
#
loop_
_entity_poly.entity_id
_entity_poly.type
_entity_poly.pdbx_seq_one_letter_code
_entity_poly.pdbx_strand_id
1 'polypeptide(L)'
;MEVLKSVLVLVTISCVCAAEVTPAPSARVTQSCQPDKLTVYRVILHTFWTRDKFPKHYPDWRPSAQWSKLIGESRLLSSLRRNRLAAPGGTGEV
;
A
#
# COMPACT_ATOMS: atom_id res chain seq x y z
N MET A 1 23.52 33.29 47.52
CA MET A 1 23.18 33.33 46.08
C MET A 1 23.40 31.99 45.38
N GLU A 2 24.33 31.14 45.84
CA GLU A 2 24.60 29.83 45.22
C GLU A 2 23.47 28.80 45.40
N VAL A 3 22.78 28.81 46.55
CA VAL A 3 21.63 27.91 46.82
C VAL A 3 20.47 28.16 45.84
N LEU A 4 20.21 29.43 45.50
CA LEU A 4 19.13 29.80 44.58
C LEU A 4 19.44 29.33 43.14
N LYS A 5 20.70 29.41 42.73
CA LYS A 5 21.16 28.89 41.43
C LYS A 5 21.01 27.37 41.37
N SER A 6 21.39 26.66 42.44
CA SER A 6 21.28 25.20 42.52
C SER A 6 19.83 24.71 42.49
N VAL A 7 18.92 25.42 43.17
CA VAL A 7 17.48 25.10 43.13
C VAL A 7 16.90 25.34 41.73
N LEU A 8 17.28 26.44 41.07
CA LEU A 8 16.83 26.74 39.72
C LEU A 8 17.27 25.67 38.71
N VAL A 9 18.52 25.18 38.84
CA VAL A 9 19.06 24.10 37.99
C VAL A 9 18.34 22.77 38.22
N LEU A 10 18.01 22.44 39.47
CA LEU A 10 17.26 21.20 39.76
C LEU A 10 15.82 21.26 39.23
N VAL A 11 15.16 22.42 39.28
CA VAL A 11 13.81 22.61 38.75
C VAL A 11 13.78 22.52 37.22
N THR A 12 14.78 23.07 36.52
CA THR A 12 14.85 22.98 35.06
C THR A 12 15.15 21.56 34.59
N ILE A 13 16.04 20.82 35.27
CA ILE A 13 16.36 19.42 34.93
C ILE A 13 15.12 18.52 35.14
N SER A 14 14.38 18.72 36.23
CA SER A 14 13.13 17.96 36.47
C SER A 14 12.03 18.25 35.44
N CYS A 15 11.99 19.47 34.89
CA CYS A 15 10.98 19.88 33.90
C CYS A 15 11.25 19.26 32.52
N VAL A 16 12.52 19.06 32.15
CA VAL A 16 12.92 18.50 30.85
C VAL A 16 12.67 16.98 30.78
N CYS A 17 12.75 16.25 31.88
CA CYS A 17 12.54 14.79 31.88
C CYS A 17 11.06 14.35 31.78
N ALA A 18 10.10 15.26 31.96
CA ALA A 18 8.67 14.94 31.92
C ALA A 18 8.05 15.05 30.51
N ALA A 19 8.79 15.59 29.54
CA ALA A 19 8.31 15.71 28.16
C ALA A 19 8.95 14.62 27.28
N GLU A 20 8.11 13.67 26.89
CA GLU A 20 8.27 12.75 25.76
C GLU A 20 9.09 11.47 25.96
N VAL A 21 8.52 10.54 26.73
CA VAL A 21 8.53 9.13 26.32
C VAL A 21 7.08 8.68 26.23
N THR A 22 6.46 8.93 25.08
CA THR A 22 5.20 8.27 24.72
C THR A 22 5.57 6.85 24.30
N PRO A 23 5.29 5.79 25.09
CA PRO A 23 5.47 4.44 24.60
C PRO A 23 4.53 4.26 23.41
N ALA A 24 5.09 3.97 22.24
CA ALA A 24 4.34 3.69 21.03
C ALA A 24 3.28 2.61 21.36
N PRO A 25 1.98 2.87 21.11
CA PRO A 25 1.00 1.82 21.25
C PRO A 25 1.35 0.77 20.19
N SER A 26 1.90 -0.36 20.62
CA SER A 26 1.96 -1.59 19.86
C SER A 26 0.53 -2.11 19.69
N ALA A 27 -0.25 -1.41 18.88
CA ALA A 27 -1.56 -1.83 18.45
C ALA A 27 -1.35 -3.08 17.61
N ARG A 28 -1.82 -4.23 18.11
CA ARG A 28 -2.16 -5.34 17.22
C ARG A 28 -3.16 -4.77 16.23
N VAL A 29 -2.69 -4.57 15.00
CA VAL A 29 -3.41 -3.94 13.89
C VAL A 29 -4.57 -4.85 13.48
N THR A 30 -5.66 -4.82 14.23
CA THR A 30 -7.00 -4.84 13.63
C THR A 30 -7.29 -3.41 13.19
N GLN A 31 -6.50 -2.86 12.26
CA GLN A 31 -6.81 -1.56 11.68
C GLN A 31 -8.04 -1.77 10.80
N SER A 32 -9.21 -1.42 11.36
CA SER A 32 -10.37 -1.10 10.54
C SER A 32 -9.93 -0.11 9.46
N CYS A 33 -10.40 -0.30 8.23
CA CYS A 33 -10.14 0.64 7.14
C CYS A 33 -10.54 2.04 7.61
N GLN A 34 -9.62 3.02 7.56
CA GLN A 34 -9.88 4.40 7.99
C GLN A 34 -10.63 5.11 6.86
N PRO A 35 -11.96 5.28 6.96
CA PRO A 35 -12.76 5.73 5.82
C PRO A 35 -12.45 7.17 5.41
N ASP A 36 -12.01 7.99 6.36
CA ASP A 36 -11.71 9.41 6.14
C ASP A 36 -10.31 9.65 5.53
N LYS A 37 -9.52 8.58 5.34
CA LYS A 37 -8.15 8.68 4.83
C LYS A 37 -8.04 8.12 3.41
N LEU A 38 -7.96 9.01 2.43
CA LEU A 38 -7.64 8.64 1.05
C LEU A 38 -6.14 8.44 0.87
N THR A 39 -5.75 7.34 0.24
CA THR A 39 -4.36 7.07 -0.17
C THR A 39 -4.30 6.88 -1.67
N VAL A 40 -3.38 7.57 -2.33
CA VAL A 40 -3.18 7.49 -3.78
C VAL A 40 -2.03 6.52 -4.08
N TYR A 41 -2.26 5.59 -5.01
CA TYR A 41 -1.28 4.62 -5.43
C TYR A 41 -0.96 4.77 -6.91
N ARG A 42 0.30 4.50 -7.27
CA ARG A 42 0.71 4.28 -8.64
C ARG A 42 0.86 2.79 -8.87
N VAL A 43 0.08 2.26 -9.82
CA VAL A 43 0.14 0.85 -10.21
C VAL A 43 1.03 0.71 -11.44
N ILE A 44 2.03 -0.18 -11.37
CA ILE A 44 2.92 -0.50 -12.49
C ILE A 44 2.79 -2.00 -12.75
N LEU A 45 2.44 -2.36 -13.99
CA LEU A 45 2.35 -3.75 -14.42
C LEU A 45 3.57 -4.11 -15.26
N HIS A 46 4.44 -4.96 -14.71
CA HIS A 46 5.50 -5.60 -15.47
C HIS A 46 5.01 -6.95 -15.98
N THR A 47 4.93 -7.09 -17.30
CA THR A 47 4.57 -8.35 -17.93
C THR A 47 5.82 -9.02 -18.49
N PHE A 48 5.93 -10.34 -18.29
CA PHE A 48 7.13 -11.11 -18.66
C PHE A 48 6.82 -12.23 -19.64
N TRP A 49 5.97 -11.95 -20.63
CA TRP A 49 5.66 -12.88 -21.70
C TRP A 49 6.69 -12.74 -22.84
N THR A 50 7.79 -13.46 -22.68
CA THR A 50 8.96 -13.45 -23.57
C THR A 50 9.18 -14.85 -24.14
N ARG A 51 9.79 -14.94 -25.32
CA ARG A 51 10.08 -16.22 -25.99
C ARG A 51 10.94 -17.15 -25.12
N ASP A 52 11.97 -16.61 -24.47
CA ASP A 52 12.91 -17.42 -23.68
C ASP A 52 12.21 -18.10 -22.50
N LYS A 53 11.23 -17.42 -21.89
CA LYS A 53 10.44 -17.95 -20.77
C LYS A 53 9.28 -18.82 -21.23
N PHE A 54 8.66 -18.49 -22.35
CA PHE A 54 7.47 -19.16 -22.90
C PHE A 54 7.69 -19.51 -24.38
N PRO A 55 8.53 -20.51 -24.68
CA PRO A 55 8.95 -20.80 -26.05
C PRO A 55 7.87 -21.51 -26.89
N LYS A 56 6.95 -22.21 -26.23
CA LYS A 56 5.92 -22.99 -26.90
C LYS A 56 4.88 -22.07 -27.55
N HIS A 57 4.82 -22.10 -28.89
CA HIS A 57 3.88 -21.31 -29.70
C HIS A 57 3.87 -19.81 -29.35
N TYR A 58 5.06 -19.23 -29.16
CA TYR A 58 5.15 -17.79 -28.94
C TYR A 58 4.62 -17.04 -30.19
N PRO A 59 3.64 -16.13 -30.03
CA PRO A 59 3.02 -15.46 -31.16
C PRO A 59 3.95 -14.37 -31.68
N ASP A 60 4.68 -14.72 -32.75
CA ASP A 60 5.60 -13.81 -33.43
C ASP A 60 4.91 -12.98 -34.53
N TRP A 61 3.80 -13.48 -35.08
CA TRP A 61 3.11 -12.82 -36.19
C TRP A 61 1.58 -12.87 -36.05
N ARG A 62 0.95 -11.73 -36.40
CA ARG A 62 -0.50 -11.41 -36.47
C ARG A 62 -1.42 -12.00 -35.38
N PRO A 63 -1.58 -11.27 -34.25
CA PRO A 63 -0.73 -10.20 -33.74
C PRO A 63 0.48 -10.78 -33.01
N SER A 64 1.54 -9.98 -32.86
CA SER A 64 2.61 -10.33 -31.93
C SER A 64 2.10 -10.42 -30.49
N ALA A 65 2.83 -11.11 -29.62
CA ALA A 65 2.55 -11.13 -28.19
C ALA A 65 2.36 -9.71 -27.64
N GLN A 66 1.15 -9.44 -27.12
CA GLN A 66 0.75 -8.15 -26.58
C GLN A 66 -0.22 -8.32 -25.43
N TRP A 67 -0.38 -7.25 -24.66
CA TRP A 67 -1.38 -7.14 -23.61
C TRP A 67 -2.38 -6.07 -24.00
N SER A 68 -3.66 -6.28 -23.70
CA SER A 68 -4.67 -5.26 -23.84
C SER A 68 -4.53 -4.19 -22.77
N LYS A 69 -5.33 -3.12 -22.89
CA LYS A 69 -5.38 -2.04 -21.91
C LYS A 69 -5.72 -2.60 -20.52
N LEU A 70 -4.93 -2.21 -19.52
CA LEU A 70 -5.21 -2.56 -18.13
C LEU A 70 -6.46 -1.80 -17.65
N ILE A 71 -7.47 -2.54 -17.21
CA ILE A 71 -8.73 -2.01 -16.67
C ILE A 71 -8.94 -2.61 -15.28
N GLY A 72 -9.27 -1.77 -14.30
CA GLY A 72 -9.48 -2.21 -12.93
C GLY A 72 -10.12 -1.14 -12.05
N GLU A 73 -10.62 -1.57 -10.90
CA GLU A 73 -11.29 -0.75 -9.90
C GLU A 73 -10.83 -1.17 -8.50
N SER A 74 -10.68 -0.22 -7.58
CA SER A 74 -10.45 -0.50 -6.16
C SER A 74 -11.75 -1.01 -5.53
N ARG A 75 -11.76 -2.26 -5.05
CA ARG A 75 -12.97 -2.89 -4.49
C ARG A 75 -12.68 -3.64 -3.20
N LEU A 76 -13.69 -3.76 -2.34
CA LEU A 76 -13.60 -4.51 -1.08
C LEU A 76 -13.47 -6.02 -1.34
N LEU A 77 -12.68 -6.71 -0.52
CA LEU A 77 -12.43 -8.15 -0.68
C LEU A 77 -13.70 -9.02 -0.71
N SER A 78 -14.72 -8.68 0.09
CA SER A 78 -16.00 -9.42 0.13
C SER A 78 -16.75 -9.42 -1.22
N SER A 79 -16.46 -8.45 -2.09
CA SER A 79 -17.03 -8.35 -3.43
C SER A 79 -16.34 -9.26 -4.45
N LEU A 80 -15.13 -9.75 -4.17
CA LEU A 80 -14.39 -10.67 -5.02
C LEU A 80 -14.82 -12.11 -4.72
N ARG A 81 -15.48 -12.74 -5.69
CA ARG A 81 -15.84 -14.16 -5.60
C ARG A 81 -15.09 -14.96 -6.65
N ARG A 82 -14.33 -15.96 -6.18
CA ARG A 82 -13.77 -17.01 -7.04
C ARG A 82 -14.95 -17.82 -7.63
N ASN A 83 -14.81 -18.31 -8.86
CA ASN A 83 -15.79 -19.16 -9.56
C ASN A 83 -17.12 -18.50 -9.95
N ARG A 84 -17.18 -17.16 -10.07
CA ARG A 84 -18.31 -16.46 -10.69
C ARG A 84 -18.06 -16.30 -12.20
N LEU A 85 -19.11 -16.40 -13.00
CA LEU A 85 -19.08 -16.09 -14.44
C LEU A 85 -18.62 -14.65 -14.68
N ALA A 86 -17.92 -14.42 -15.79
CA ALA A 86 -17.56 -13.08 -16.23
C ALA A 86 -18.83 -12.26 -16.50
N ALA A 87 -18.83 -10.99 -16.09
CA ALA A 87 -19.92 -10.08 -16.40
C ALA A 87 -19.95 -9.79 -17.91
N PRO A 88 -21.15 -9.65 -18.52
CA PRO A 88 -21.26 -9.22 -19.92
C PRO A 88 -20.66 -7.81 -20.05
N GLY A 89 -19.75 -7.63 -21.02
CA GLY A 89 -18.99 -6.38 -21.21
C GLY A 89 -17.48 -6.48 -20.92
N GLY A 90 -16.98 -7.64 -20.47
CA GLY A 90 -15.55 -7.93 -20.38
C GLY A 90 -14.87 -8.18 -21.74
N THR A 91 -15.46 -7.75 -22.84
CA THR A 91 -14.93 -7.93 -24.19
C THR A 91 -13.97 -6.78 -24.49
N GLY A 92 -12.67 -7.08 -24.47
CA GLY A 92 -11.65 -6.16 -24.96
C GLY A 92 -11.84 -5.93 -26.45
N GLU A 93 -12.51 -4.85 -26.82
CA GLU A 93 -12.30 -4.22 -28.12
C GLU A 93 -10.86 -3.69 -28.15
N VAL A 94 -10.13 -4.09 -29.20
CA VAL A 94 -8.76 -3.69 -29.52
C VAL A 94 -8.81 -2.71 -30.68
#